data_AF-A0A7C1YNN4-F1
#
_entry.id   AF-A0A7C1YNN4-F1
#
_cell.length_a   1.000
_cell.length_b   1.000
_cell.length_c   1.000
_cell.angle_alpha   90.00
_cell.angle_beta   90.00
_cell.angle_gamma   90.00
#
_symmetry.space_group_name_H-M   'P 1'
#
loop_
_entity.id
_entity.type
_entity.pdbx_description
1 polymer ?
#
loop_
_entity_poly.entity_id
_entity_poly.type
_entity_poly.pdbx_seq_one_letter_code
_entity_poly.pdbx_strand_id
1 'polypeptide(L)' 'MSYYSYSGSLTTPPCSEGVDWMVMKTPVEVSAEQVKQFNSLMHNNNRPVMPVMGRAITSH' A
#
# COMPACT_ATOMS: atom_id res chain seq x y z
N MET A 1 -10.88 -14.23 -4.48
CA MET A 1 -9.74 -13.29 -4.38
C MET A 1 -10.16 -12.25 -3.35
N SER A 2 -9.52 -12.23 -2.18
CA SER A 2 -9.97 -11.43 -1.03
C SER A 2 -9.07 -10.21 -0.83
N TYR A 3 -9.68 -9.07 -0.53
CA TYR A 3 -9.01 -7.77 -0.47
C TYR A 3 -9.74 -6.79 0.43
N TYR A 4 -9.06 -5.73 0.84
CA TYR A 4 -9.68 -4.54 1.43
C TYR A 4 -9.80 -3.46 0.38
N SER A 5 -10.93 -2.75 0.34
CA SER A 5 -11.12 -1.59 -0.52
C SER A 5 -11.42 -0.32 0.27
N TYR A 6 -10.82 0.80 -0.13
CA TYR A 6 -11.12 2.11 0.45
C TYR A 6 -10.75 3.24 -0.53
N SER A 7 -11.43 4.37 -0.44
CA SER A 7 -11.04 5.59 -1.14
C SER A 7 -9.93 6.31 -0.38
N GLY A 8 -8.87 6.71 -1.08
CA GLY A 8 -7.68 7.32 -0.51
C GLY A 8 -6.95 8.23 -1.49
N SER A 9 -5.63 8.30 -1.34
CA SER A 9 -4.77 9.18 -2.14
C SER A 9 -3.59 8.43 -2.74
N LEU A 10 -2.83 9.11 -3.60
CA LEU A 10 -1.46 8.73 -3.91
C LEU A 10 -0.59 8.75 -2.64
N THR A 11 0.39 7.85 -2.56
CA THR A 11 1.38 7.79 -1.46
C THR A 11 2.63 8.64 -1.74
N THR A 12 2.71 9.24 -2.91
CA THR A 12 3.76 10.17 -3.35
C THR A 12 3.15 11.53 -3.73
N PRO A 13 3.92 12.64 -3.67
CA PRO A 13 3.48 13.93 -4.18
C PRO A 13 2.92 13.83 -5.60
N PRO A 14 1.82 14.52 -5.93
CA PRO A 14 1.16 15.57 -5.14
C PRO A 14 0.16 15.06 -4.08
N CYS A 15 0.13 13.76 -3.78
CA CYS A 15 -0.80 13.16 -2.81
C CYS A 15 -2.28 13.36 -3.17
N SER A 16 -2.60 13.44 -4.46
CA SER A 16 -3.98 13.60 -4.95
C SER A 16 -4.90 12.52 -4.39
N GLU A 17 -6.07 12.95 -3.92
CA GLU A 17 -7.16 12.08 -3.45
C GLU A 17 -8.00 11.53 -4.62
N GLY A 18 -9.01 10.72 -4.30
CA GLY A 18 -9.89 10.08 -5.28
C GLY A 18 -9.32 8.78 -5.86
N VAL A 19 -8.33 8.18 -5.19
CA VAL A 19 -7.76 6.88 -5.58
C VAL A 19 -8.53 5.76 -4.89
N ASP A 20 -9.09 4.84 -5.67
CA ASP A 20 -9.68 3.62 -5.13
C ASP A 20 -8.59 2.56 -4.92
N TRP A 21 -8.28 2.30 -3.64
CA TRP A 21 -7.30 1.30 -3.25
C TRP A 21 -7.93 -0.08 -3.15
N MET A 22 -7.25 -1.08 -3.70
CA MET A 22 -7.56 -2.50 -3.53
C MET A 22 -6.32 -3.22 -2.97
N VAL A 23 -6.35 -3.54 -1.68
CA VAL A 23 -5.22 -4.18 -0.98
C VAL A 23 -5.50 -5.67 -0.82
N MET A 24 -4.76 -6.49 -1.54
CA MET A 24 -4.88 -7.95 -1.50
C MET A 24 -4.59 -8.51 -0.10
N LYS A 25 -5.44 -9.41 0.40
CA LYS A 25 -5.23 -10.05 1.71
C LYS A 25 -4.15 -11.13 1.68
N THR A 26 -4.02 -11.82 0.55
CA THR A 26 -3.00 -12.86 0.36
C THR A 26 -1.73 -12.22 -0.23
N PRO A 27 -0.60 -12.20 0.49
CA PRO A 27 0.66 -11.73 -0.05
C PRO A 27 1.23 -12.71 -1.09
N VAL A 28 2.08 -12.19 -1.98
CA VAL A 28 2.91 -13.02 -2.85
C VAL A 28 4.23 -13.35 -2.17
N GLU A 29 4.77 -14.53 -2.44
CA GLU A 29 6.06 -14.94 -1.90
C GLU A 29 7.22 -14.32 -2.70
N VAL A 30 8.28 -13.93 -1.98
CA VAL A 30 9.52 -13.39 -2.55
C VAL A 30 10.68 -13.90 -1.72
N SER A 31 11.81 -14.21 -2.35
CA SER A 31 12.99 -14.69 -1.62
C SER A 31 13.65 -13.57 -0.81
N ALA A 32 14.33 -13.94 0.27
CA ALA A 32 15.07 -12.99 1.11
C ALA A 32 16.15 -12.22 0.31
N GLU A 33 16.79 -12.88 -0.66
CA GLU A 33 17.80 -12.24 -1.51
C GLU A 33 17.20 -11.15 -2.41
N GLN A 34 16.03 -11.42 -3.01
CA GLN A 34 15.31 -10.42 -3.79
C GLN A 34 14.89 -9.20 -2.94
N VAL A 35 14.42 -9.42 -1.71
CA VAL A 35 14.08 -8.33 -0.78
C VAL A 35 15.31 -7.48 -0.45
N LYS A 36 16.46 -8.12 -0.18
CA LYS A 36 17.71 -7.41 0.10
C LYS A 36 18.18 -6.57 -1.08
N GLN A 37 18.14 -7.12 -2.29
CA GLN A 37 18.49 -6.40 -3.51
C GLN A 37 17.56 -5.20 -3.74
N PHE A 38 16.25 -5.41 -3.62
CA PHE A 38 15.27 -4.33 -3.76
C PHE A 38 15.50 -3.20 -2.74
N ASN A 39 15.71 -3.54 -1.46
CA ASN A 39 15.96 -2.56 -0.41
C ASN A 39 17.26 -1.77 -0.63
N SER A 40 18.30 -2.39 -1.20
CA SER A 40 19.56 -1.69 -1.51
C SER A 40 19.41 -0.65 -2.64
N LEU A 41 18.46 -0.85 -3.56
CA LEU A 41 18.19 0.06 -4.67
C LEU A 41 17.23 1.17 -4.25
N MET A 42 16.12 0.81 -3.60
CA MET A 42 15.00 1.72 -3.35
C MET A 42 15.09 2.45 -2.01
N HIS A 43 15.90 1.94 -1.07
CA HIS A 43 16.02 2.44 0.30
C HIS A 43 14.64 2.55 1.00
N ASN A 44 14.55 3.34 2.08
CA ASN A 44 13.31 3.55 2.81
C ASN A 44 12.43 4.59 2.10
N ASN A 45 11.63 4.14 1.14
CA ASN A 45 10.72 4.98 0.35
C ASN A 45 9.24 4.85 0.74
N ASN A 46 8.95 4.28 1.90
CA ASN A 46 7.58 4.15 2.39
C ASN A 46 7.09 5.47 3.05
N ARG A 47 5.87 5.89 2.71
CA ARG A 47 5.18 6.97 3.41
C ARG A 47 4.63 6.43 4.74
N PRO A 48 4.70 7.18 5.86
CA PRO A 48 4.06 6.78 7.11
C PRO A 48 2.56 6.53 6.96
N VAL A 49 2.00 5.68 7.82
CA VAL A 49 0.55 5.43 7.88
C VAL A 49 -0.17 6.72 8.24
N MET A 50 -1.20 7.07 7.45
CA MET A 50 -2.04 8.23 7.70
C MET A 50 -3.29 7.84 8.51
N PRO A 51 -3.85 8.74 9.36
CA PRO A 51 -5.06 8.47 10.12
C PRO A 51 -6.22 7.97 9.25
N VAL A 52 -7.00 7.01 9.77
CA VAL A 52 -8.15 6.44 9.04
C VAL A 52 -9.26 7.48 8.84
N MET A 53 -9.47 8.35 9.82
CA MET A 53 -10.59 9.30 9.85
C MET A 53 -11.93 8.59 9.62
N GLY A 54 -12.89 9.21 8.94
CA GLY A 54 -14.21 8.64 8.64
C GLY A 54 -14.27 7.70 7.43
N ARG A 55 -13.13 7.19 6.93
CA ARG A 55 -13.10 6.34 5.73
C ARG A 55 -13.75 4.99 6.00
N ALA A 56 -14.66 4.58 5.12
CA ALA A 56 -15.20 3.23 5.10
C ALA A 56 -14.16 2.27 4.47
N ILE A 57 -13.77 1.23 5.21
CA ILE A 57 -12.92 0.15 4.72
C ILE A 57 -13.80 -1.08 4.56
N THR A 58 -13.97 -1.53 3.31
CA THR A 58 -14.78 -2.71 3.01
C THR A 58 -13.86 -3.92 2.84
N SER A 59 -14.25 -5.04 3.43
CA SER A 59 -13.56 -6.32 3.30
C SER A 59 -14.33 -7.21 2.34
N HIS A 60 -13.64 -7.72 1.31
CA HIS A 60 -14.14 -8.67 0.31
C HIS A 60 -13.42 -10.01 0.40
#